data_AF-A0A0F4ZJ73-F1
#
_entry.id   AF-A0A0F4ZJ73-F1
#
_cell.length_a   1.000
_cell.length_b   1.000
_cell.length_c   1.000
_cell.angle_alpha   90.00
_cell.angle_beta   90.00
_cell.angle_gamma   90.00
#
_symmetry.space_group_name_H-M   'P 1'
#
loop_
_entity.id
_entity.type
_entity.pdbx_description
1 polymer ?
#
loop_
_entity_poly.entity_id
_entity_poly.type
_entity_poly.pdbx_seq_one_letter_code
_entity_poly.pdbx_strand_id
1 'polypeptide(L)'
;MESTMDPIVVQDSVQHAQNGFLALKEMARSLLMWTLTPSHELLIIASVIILLIPVVLHYIVVKATPYTNLPSIVLIGPCNAGKTAFLTLLENNTAATETHTSLVSTSVEFTASSKSAARENHLKKNDVTGEHTKFLIVDTPGHPKLRAVAGDQMISLNPKKAADADSTVKGIVFMVDGAALGEPDVLSPTAEYLYEILMLLQRRAASSKSSRPPPAIPVLIAANKMDLFTALPAAMVKAQLETELGRIRASRSKGLMDTGADNVGVVGEEQDSWLGAYGSNNEKFTFKQMLEFDIEVEVIGGNVIGDGPGVNKWWSWMVNRI
;
A
#
# COMPACT_ATOMS: atom_id res chain seq x y z
N MET A 1 -30.62 -69.76 -40.46
CA MET A 1 -30.89 -68.65 -41.39
C MET A 1 -29.72 -67.71 -41.29
N GLU A 2 -28.67 -68.03 -42.02
CA GLU A 2 -27.40 -67.32 -42.01
C GLU A 2 -27.47 -66.32 -43.16
N SER A 3 -27.61 -65.05 -42.82
CA SER A 3 -27.81 -63.96 -43.77
C SER A 3 -26.48 -63.60 -44.42
N THR A 4 -26.19 -64.19 -45.58
CA THR A 4 -25.06 -63.82 -46.43
C THR A 4 -25.24 -62.41 -46.96
N MET A 5 -24.44 -61.49 -46.45
CA MET A 5 -24.36 -60.09 -46.89
C MET A 5 -23.61 -60.03 -48.23
N ASP A 6 -24.19 -59.34 -49.22
CA ASP A 6 -23.68 -59.32 -50.60
C ASP A 6 -22.24 -58.74 -50.68
N PRO A 7 -21.30 -59.43 -51.36
CA PRO A 7 -19.90 -59.01 -51.45
C PRO A 7 -19.70 -57.67 -52.17
N ILE A 8 -20.69 -57.21 -52.93
CA ILE A 8 -20.64 -55.94 -53.69
C ILE A 8 -20.77 -54.72 -52.75
N VAL A 9 -21.59 -54.81 -51.70
CA VAL A 9 -21.82 -53.69 -50.75
C VAL A 9 -20.60 -53.49 -49.83
N VAL A 10 -19.88 -54.56 -49.50
CA VAL A 10 -18.64 -54.48 -48.72
C VAL A 10 -17.50 -53.89 -49.55
N GLN A 11 -17.48 -54.14 -50.86
CA GLN A 11 -16.45 -53.61 -51.76
C GLN A 11 -16.62 -52.09 -51.96
N ASP A 12 -17.84 -51.61 -52.18
CA ASP A 12 -18.14 -50.18 -52.34
C ASP A 12 -17.87 -49.36 -51.08
N SER A 13 -18.19 -49.90 -49.89
CA SER A 13 -17.93 -49.21 -48.62
C SER A 13 -16.43 -49.09 -48.29
N VAL A 14 -15.63 -50.10 -48.64
CA VAL A 14 -14.16 -50.05 -48.52
C VAL A 14 -13.57 -49.06 -49.53
N GLN A 15 -14.11 -49.00 -50.75
CA GLN A 15 -13.65 -48.06 -51.78
C GLN A 15 -13.96 -46.61 -51.43
N HIS A 16 -15.13 -46.32 -50.85
CA HIS A 16 -15.46 -44.98 -50.35
C HIS A 16 -14.57 -44.53 -49.19
N ALA A 17 -14.22 -45.43 -48.25
CA ALA A 17 -13.31 -45.12 -47.15
C ALA A 17 -11.87 -44.87 -47.65
N GLN A 18 -11.41 -45.64 -48.64
CA GLN A 18 -10.09 -45.46 -49.27
C GLN A 18 -10.02 -44.13 -50.03
N ASN A 19 -11.06 -43.77 -50.78
CA ASN A 19 -11.14 -42.49 -51.50
C ASN A 19 -11.18 -41.28 -50.53
N GLY A 20 -11.87 -41.40 -49.40
CA GLY A 20 -11.90 -40.37 -48.36
C GLY A 20 -10.52 -40.14 -47.70
N PHE A 21 -9.77 -41.22 -47.42
CA PHE A 21 -8.41 -41.12 -46.89
C PHE A 21 -7.43 -40.51 -47.91
N LEU A 22 -7.60 -40.83 -49.19
CA LEU A 22 -6.79 -40.28 -50.28
C LEU A 22 -7.07 -38.78 -50.48
N ALA A 23 -8.34 -38.36 -50.40
CA ALA A 23 -8.74 -36.96 -50.42
C ALA A 23 -8.19 -36.18 -49.21
N LEU A 24 -8.22 -36.77 -48.01
CA LEU A 24 -7.64 -36.14 -46.81
C LEU A 24 -6.12 -35.98 -46.94
N LYS A 25 -5.44 -36.98 -47.52
CA LYS A 25 -4.00 -36.95 -47.79
C LYS A 25 -3.65 -35.91 -48.85
N GLU A 26 -4.48 -35.73 -49.87
CA GLU A 26 -4.31 -34.70 -50.88
C GLU A 26 -4.60 -33.30 -50.32
N MET A 27 -5.60 -33.14 -49.46
CA MET A 27 -5.86 -31.88 -48.74
C MET A 27 -4.72 -31.52 -47.77
N ALA A 28 -4.18 -32.51 -47.05
CA ALA A 28 -3.03 -32.30 -46.18
C ALA A 28 -1.77 -31.94 -46.99
N ARG A 29 -1.56 -32.60 -48.14
CA ARG A 29 -0.47 -32.27 -49.06
C ARG A 29 -0.65 -30.90 -49.70
N SER A 30 -1.86 -30.50 -50.08
CA SER A 30 -2.11 -29.17 -50.65
C SER A 30 -1.95 -28.08 -49.60
N LEU A 31 -2.40 -28.30 -48.36
CA LEU A 31 -2.12 -27.40 -47.23
C LEU A 31 -0.63 -27.28 -46.96
N LEU A 32 0.11 -28.39 -46.97
CA LEU A 32 1.55 -28.40 -46.73
C LEU A 32 2.34 -27.78 -47.89
N MET A 33 1.92 -27.98 -49.13
CA MET A 33 2.51 -27.34 -50.30
C MET A 33 2.22 -25.84 -50.32
N TRP A 34 1.03 -25.43 -49.89
CA TRP A 34 0.67 -24.01 -49.75
C TRP A 34 1.50 -23.34 -48.65
N THR A 35 1.80 -24.01 -47.54
CA THR A 35 2.66 -23.45 -46.50
C THR A 35 4.16 -23.47 -46.86
N LEU A 36 4.61 -24.40 -47.70
CA LEU A 36 6.02 -24.50 -48.15
C LEU A 36 6.32 -23.76 -49.47
N THR A 37 5.34 -23.21 -50.17
CA THR A 37 5.59 -22.41 -51.38
C THR A 37 5.93 -20.98 -50.96
N PRO A 38 7.16 -20.48 -51.24
CA PRO A 38 7.57 -19.15 -50.84
C PRO A 38 6.91 -18.12 -51.76
N SER A 39 5.64 -17.80 -51.51
CA SER A 39 4.99 -16.63 -52.08
C SER A 39 5.36 -15.40 -51.25
N HIS A 40 5.60 -14.29 -51.93
CA HIS A 40 5.91 -13.00 -51.29
C HIS A 40 4.80 -12.57 -50.32
N GLU A 41 3.55 -12.92 -50.62
CA GLU A 41 2.39 -12.68 -49.76
C GLU A 41 2.49 -13.44 -48.43
N LEU A 42 2.88 -14.72 -48.44
CA LEU A 42 3.06 -15.53 -47.23
C LEU A 42 4.21 -15.00 -46.37
N LEU A 43 5.30 -14.54 -46.99
CA LEU A 43 6.42 -13.94 -46.26
C LEU A 43 6.01 -12.63 -45.56
N ILE A 44 5.22 -11.79 -46.21
CA ILE A 44 4.70 -10.55 -45.60
C ILE A 44 3.79 -10.88 -44.42
N ILE A 45 2.80 -11.77 -44.63
CA ILE A 45 1.86 -12.18 -43.58
C ILE A 45 2.59 -12.83 -42.40
N ALA A 46 3.55 -13.73 -42.66
CA ALA A 46 4.36 -14.36 -41.61
C ALA A 46 5.18 -13.32 -40.84
N SER A 47 5.77 -12.32 -41.52
CA SER A 47 6.53 -11.25 -40.85
C SER A 47 5.65 -10.40 -39.93
N VAL A 48 4.43 -10.07 -40.38
CA VAL A 48 3.46 -9.30 -39.60
C VAL A 48 3.02 -10.11 -38.38
N ILE A 49 2.71 -11.40 -38.54
CA ILE A 49 2.29 -12.27 -37.45
C ILE A 49 3.42 -12.43 -36.41
N ILE A 50 4.66 -12.67 -36.86
CA ILE A 50 5.83 -12.83 -35.98
C ILE A 50 6.11 -11.54 -35.19
N LEU A 51 5.84 -10.37 -35.75
CA LEU A 51 6.05 -9.09 -35.07
C LEU A 51 4.86 -8.72 -34.18
N LEU A 52 3.63 -8.99 -34.63
CA LEU A 52 2.40 -8.59 -33.94
C LEU A 52 2.06 -9.51 -32.77
N ILE A 53 2.28 -10.83 -32.87
CA ILE A 53 1.96 -11.78 -31.79
C ILE A 53 2.70 -11.44 -30.50
N PRO A 54 4.03 -11.21 -30.47
CA PRO A 54 4.73 -10.85 -29.24
C PRO A 54 4.24 -9.52 -28.65
N VAL A 55 3.90 -8.54 -29.49
CA VAL A 55 3.40 -7.22 -29.05
C VAL A 55 2.01 -7.34 -28.44
N VAL A 56 1.10 -8.08 -29.09
CA VAL A 56 -0.26 -8.33 -28.58
C VAL A 56 -0.21 -9.20 -27.33
N LEU A 57 0.63 -10.24 -27.31
CA LEU A 57 0.82 -11.08 -26.12
C LEU A 57 1.42 -10.26 -24.97
N HIS A 58 2.42 -9.43 -25.22
CA HIS A 58 2.98 -8.53 -24.22
C HIS A 58 1.90 -7.57 -23.69
N TYR A 59 1.08 -6.99 -24.56
CA TYR A 59 -0.01 -6.11 -24.17
C TYR A 59 -1.09 -6.82 -23.33
N ILE A 60 -1.48 -8.03 -23.73
CA ILE A 60 -2.44 -8.86 -22.98
C ILE A 60 -1.85 -9.27 -21.64
N VAL A 61 -0.60 -9.73 -21.58
CA VAL A 61 0.05 -10.14 -20.34
C VAL A 61 0.22 -8.95 -19.41
N VAL A 62 0.76 -7.82 -19.87
CA VAL A 62 0.95 -6.61 -19.05
C VAL A 62 -0.39 -6.07 -18.51
N LYS A 63 -1.47 -6.16 -19.29
CA LYS A 63 -2.81 -5.79 -18.81
C LYS A 63 -3.46 -6.84 -17.93
N ALA A 64 -3.20 -8.12 -18.17
CA ALA A 64 -3.78 -9.24 -17.42
C ALA A 64 -3.05 -9.53 -16.12
N THR A 65 -1.81 -9.08 -15.97
CA THR A 65 -1.13 -8.94 -14.69
C THR A 65 -1.18 -7.48 -14.26
N PRO A 66 -2.33 -6.97 -13.77
CA PRO A 66 -2.24 -5.82 -12.90
C PRO A 66 -1.27 -6.24 -11.79
N TYR A 67 -0.22 -5.47 -11.56
CA TYR A 67 0.61 -5.65 -10.38
C TYR A 67 -0.33 -5.55 -9.19
N THR A 68 -0.77 -6.70 -8.65
CA THR A 68 -1.64 -6.76 -7.48
C THR A 68 -0.79 -6.32 -6.31
N ASN A 69 -0.73 -5.01 -6.11
CA ASN A 69 -0.03 -4.48 -4.99
C ASN A 69 -0.83 -4.83 -3.75
N LEU A 70 -0.20 -5.54 -2.82
CA LEU A 70 -0.83 -5.88 -1.56
C LEU A 70 -1.15 -4.59 -0.79
N PRO A 71 -2.25 -4.58 -0.01
CA PRO A 71 -2.50 -3.50 0.92
C PRO A 71 -1.29 -3.35 1.86
N SER A 72 -0.90 -2.12 2.17
CA SER A 72 0.29 -1.82 2.97
C SER A 72 -0.01 -0.88 4.13
N ILE A 73 0.72 -1.06 5.21
CA ILE A 73 0.71 -0.20 6.39
C ILE A 73 2.12 0.35 6.56
N VAL A 74 2.24 1.67 6.63
CA VAL A 74 3.54 2.33 6.72
C VAL A 74 3.85 2.67 8.18
N LEU A 75 5.00 2.23 8.66
CA LEU A 75 5.53 2.61 9.98
C LEU A 75 6.39 3.86 9.82
N ILE A 76 6.01 4.92 10.50
CA ILE A 76 6.71 6.21 10.50
C ILE A 76 6.93 6.69 11.93
N GLY A 77 7.81 7.68 12.11
CA GLY A 77 8.10 8.27 13.42
C GLY A 77 9.58 8.61 13.61
N PRO A 78 9.93 9.34 14.68
CA PRO A 78 11.30 9.76 14.97
C PRO A 78 12.27 8.59 15.14
N CYS A 79 13.58 8.89 15.14
CA CYS A 79 14.61 7.92 15.51
C CYS A 79 14.34 7.38 16.92
N ASN A 80 14.77 6.14 17.18
CA ASN A 80 14.62 5.48 18.48
C ASN A 80 13.17 5.24 18.99
N ALA A 81 12.14 5.51 18.18
CA ALA A 81 10.75 5.19 18.53
C ALA A 81 10.44 3.68 18.57
N GLY A 82 11.33 2.82 18.05
CA GLY A 82 11.17 1.36 18.05
C GLY A 82 10.46 0.76 16.83
N LYS A 83 10.49 1.45 15.68
CA LYS A 83 9.85 0.99 14.42
C LYS A 83 10.37 -0.36 13.93
N THR A 84 11.70 -0.46 13.80
CA THR A 84 12.35 -1.69 13.35
C THR A 84 12.20 -2.81 14.37
N ALA A 85 12.35 -2.50 15.67
CA ALA A 85 12.11 -3.47 16.74
C ALA A 85 10.68 -4.02 16.72
N PHE A 86 9.68 -3.17 16.44
CA PHE A 86 8.30 -3.59 16.26
C PHE A 86 8.13 -4.51 15.05
N LEU A 87 8.70 -4.15 13.89
CA LEU A 87 8.65 -4.99 12.69
C LEU A 87 9.29 -6.37 12.93
N THR A 88 10.48 -6.40 13.53
CA THR A 88 11.19 -7.65 13.87
C THR A 88 10.42 -8.49 14.90
N LEU A 89 9.77 -7.84 15.88
CA LEU A 89 8.90 -8.53 16.83
C LEU A 89 7.70 -9.18 16.12
N LEU A 90 7.09 -8.51 15.15
CA LEU A 90 6.01 -9.08 14.34
C LEU A 90 6.50 -10.26 13.50
N GLU A 91 7.70 -10.19 12.95
CA GLU A 91 8.27 -11.27 12.12
C GLU A 91 8.65 -12.52 12.94
N ASN A 92 9.35 -12.34 14.06
CA ASN A 92 9.96 -13.45 14.80
C ASN A 92 9.08 -14.06 15.90
N ASN A 93 7.99 -13.39 16.29
CA ASN A 93 7.06 -13.72 17.38
C ASN A 93 7.66 -13.95 18.79
N THR A 94 8.99 -14.01 18.96
CA THR A 94 9.64 -14.48 20.19
C THR A 94 10.34 -13.37 20.97
N ALA A 95 11.10 -12.49 20.30
CA ALA A 95 11.75 -11.36 20.94
C ALA A 95 12.07 -10.26 19.92
N ALA A 96 12.07 -9.00 20.36
CA ALA A 96 12.64 -7.93 19.57
C ALA A 96 14.17 -8.05 19.60
N THR A 97 14.80 -8.04 18.42
CA THR A 97 16.25 -8.10 18.27
C THR A 97 16.87 -6.72 18.53
N GLU A 98 18.14 -6.65 18.91
CA GLU A 98 18.89 -5.40 18.93
C GLU A 98 18.90 -4.76 17.54
N THR A 99 18.48 -3.50 17.45
CA THR A 99 18.36 -2.77 16.17
C THR A 99 19.23 -1.52 16.16
N HIS A 100 19.81 -1.21 15.00
CA HIS A 100 20.50 0.06 14.73
C HIS A 100 19.64 0.99 13.86
N THR A 101 20.11 2.23 13.65
CA THR A 101 19.43 3.22 12.82
C THR A 101 19.27 2.72 11.38
N SER A 102 18.03 2.52 10.94
CA SER A 102 17.71 2.14 9.56
C SER A 102 18.09 3.25 8.57
N LEU A 103 18.87 2.87 7.55
CA LEU A 103 19.26 3.75 6.44
C LEU A 103 18.40 3.55 5.20
N VAL A 104 17.71 2.40 5.11
CA VAL A 104 16.86 1.99 3.98
C VAL A 104 15.54 1.47 4.53
N SER A 105 14.45 1.69 3.79
CA SER A 105 13.12 1.18 4.13
C SER A 105 13.02 -0.32 3.89
N THR A 106 12.37 -1.04 4.80
CA THR A 106 12.19 -2.50 4.73
C THR A 106 10.71 -2.84 4.69
N SER A 107 10.29 -3.72 3.78
CA SER A 107 8.91 -4.21 3.69
C SER A 107 8.82 -5.70 3.98
N VAL A 108 7.88 -6.10 4.84
CA VAL A 108 7.63 -7.51 5.17
C VAL A 108 6.17 -7.86 4.92
N GLU A 109 5.91 -9.02 4.32
CA GLU A 109 4.57 -9.55 4.06
C GLU A 109 4.03 -10.31 5.28
N PHE A 110 2.82 -9.94 5.70
CA PHE A 110 2.06 -10.57 6.75
C PHE A 110 0.73 -11.10 6.22
N THR A 111 0.22 -12.15 6.86
CA THR A 111 -1.10 -12.71 6.58
C THR A 111 -1.97 -12.60 7.82
N ALA A 112 -3.10 -11.92 7.71
CA ALA A 112 -4.10 -11.85 8.76
C ALA A 112 -5.35 -12.64 8.38
N SER A 113 -5.98 -13.27 9.36
CA SER A 113 -7.30 -13.87 9.20
C SER A 113 -8.35 -12.94 9.81
N SER A 114 -9.42 -12.65 9.07
CA SER A 114 -10.51 -11.75 9.50
C SER A 114 -11.14 -12.13 10.85
N LYS A 115 -11.01 -13.41 11.28
CA LYS A 115 -11.59 -13.94 12.53
C LYS A 115 -10.64 -13.97 13.73
N SER A 116 -9.37 -13.58 13.59
CA SER A 116 -8.39 -13.67 14.68
C SER A 116 -7.66 -12.36 14.91
N ALA A 117 -8.18 -11.55 15.84
CA ALA A 117 -7.45 -10.43 16.44
C ALA A 117 -6.21 -10.88 17.25
N ALA A 118 -6.07 -12.19 17.52
CA ALA A 118 -4.93 -12.76 18.23
C ALA A 118 -3.72 -12.94 17.31
N ARG A 119 -2.58 -12.44 17.80
CA ARG A 119 -1.26 -12.50 17.16
C ARG A 119 -0.77 -13.93 16.92
N GLU A 120 -1.28 -14.98 17.55
CA GLU A 120 -0.68 -16.33 17.38
C GLU A 120 -0.95 -16.98 16.01
N ASN A 121 -1.97 -16.51 15.26
CA ASN A 121 -2.45 -17.19 14.06
C ASN A 121 -1.82 -16.72 12.73
N HIS A 122 -0.98 -15.67 12.71
CA HIS A 122 -0.42 -15.10 11.45
C HIS A 122 0.69 -15.96 10.80
N LEU A 123 1.30 -16.89 11.54
CA LEU A 123 2.43 -17.72 11.06
C LEU A 123 2.02 -19.04 10.42
N LYS A 124 0.75 -19.43 10.49
CA LYS A 124 0.28 -20.65 9.80
C LYS A 124 0.12 -20.34 8.30
N LYS A 125 1.26 -20.17 7.62
CA LYS A 125 1.38 -19.89 6.18
C LYS A 125 0.56 -20.84 5.30
N ASN A 126 0.23 -22.05 5.80
CA ASN A 126 -0.37 -23.12 5.00
C ASN A 126 -1.58 -23.85 5.61
N ASP A 127 -2.06 -23.52 6.83
CA ASP A 127 -2.95 -24.47 7.55
C ASP A 127 -4.02 -23.82 8.44
N VAL A 128 -4.66 -22.76 7.95
CA VAL A 128 -5.90 -22.26 8.57
C VAL A 128 -6.96 -22.18 7.49
N THR A 129 -7.98 -23.01 7.58
CA THR A 129 -9.20 -22.90 6.79
C THR A 129 -9.96 -21.62 7.17
N GLY A 130 -9.79 -20.55 6.40
CA GLY A 130 -10.44 -19.25 6.62
C GLY A 130 -10.12 -18.22 5.53
N GLU A 131 -10.86 -17.12 5.50
CA GLU A 131 -10.55 -15.96 4.64
C GLU A 131 -9.31 -15.24 5.20
N HIS A 132 -8.26 -15.16 4.40
CA HIS A 132 -6.97 -14.57 4.77
C HIS A 132 -6.65 -13.40 3.86
N THR A 133 -6.36 -12.25 4.47
CA THR A 133 -5.88 -11.05 3.79
C THR A 133 -4.37 -10.93 3.98
N LYS A 134 -3.65 -10.86 2.86
CA LYS A 134 -2.22 -10.60 2.82
C LYS A 134 -1.98 -9.09 2.74
N PHE A 135 -1.04 -8.59 3.51
CA PHE A 135 -0.68 -7.18 3.53
C PHE A 135 0.80 -6.98 3.83
N LEU A 136 1.31 -5.79 3.52
CA LEU A 136 2.71 -5.41 3.75
C LEU A 136 2.79 -4.45 4.93
N ILE A 137 3.80 -4.63 5.79
CA ILE A 137 4.20 -3.57 6.73
C ILE A 137 5.54 -3.02 6.25
N VAL A 138 5.61 -1.70 6.07
CA VAL A 138 6.77 -0.99 5.54
C VAL A 138 7.40 -0.14 6.63
N ASP A 139 8.59 -0.52 7.10
CA ASP A 139 9.41 0.28 8.01
C ASP A 139 10.16 1.37 7.24
N THR A 140 10.17 2.59 7.80
CA THR A 140 10.81 3.76 7.19
C THR A 140 11.91 4.35 8.08
N PRO A 141 12.99 4.90 7.50
CA PRO A 141 14.01 5.61 8.26
C PRO A 141 13.46 6.80 9.07
N GLY A 142 13.84 6.90 10.35
CA GLY A 142 13.42 8.01 11.23
C GLY A 142 14.24 9.30 11.08
N HIS A 143 15.41 9.21 10.43
CA HIS A 143 16.37 10.31 10.35
C HIS A 143 15.85 11.43 9.43
N PRO A 144 15.84 12.71 9.85
CA PRO A 144 15.25 13.83 9.09
C PRO A 144 15.60 13.88 7.61
N LYS A 145 16.89 13.69 7.27
CA LYS A 145 17.37 13.70 5.87
C LYS A 145 16.78 12.59 4.99
N LEU A 146 16.42 11.46 5.59
CA LEU A 146 15.90 10.29 4.87
C LEU A 146 14.36 10.30 4.82
N ARG A 147 13.70 11.19 5.57
CA ARG A 147 12.23 11.31 5.59
C ARG A 147 11.67 11.75 4.24
N ALA A 148 12.39 12.57 3.47
CA ALA A 148 11.96 12.97 2.13
C ALA A 148 11.99 11.77 1.14
N VAL A 149 13.02 10.93 1.24
CA VAL A 149 13.18 9.72 0.40
C VAL A 149 12.19 8.62 0.81
N ALA A 150 11.91 8.48 2.11
CA ALA A 150 10.80 7.67 2.61
C ALA A 150 9.43 8.28 2.25
N GLY A 151 9.37 9.61 2.19
CA GLY A 151 8.27 10.41 1.67
C GLY A 151 7.94 10.02 0.24
N ASP A 152 8.94 9.76 -0.61
CA ASP A 152 8.74 9.28 -1.99
C ASP A 152 8.10 7.87 -2.06
N GLN A 153 8.32 7.02 -1.04
CA GLN A 153 7.63 5.73 -0.89
C GLN A 153 6.22 5.90 -0.30
N MET A 154 6.03 6.86 0.61
CA MET A 154 4.70 7.35 0.98
C MET A 154 4.00 8.03 -0.20
N ILE A 155 4.72 8.52 -1.21
CA ILE A 155 4.28 9.10 -2.49
C ILE A 155 4.04 7.99 -3.55
N SER A 156 3.98 6.71 -3.15
CA SER A 156 3.04 5.79 -3.79
C SER A 156 1.56 6.15 -3.47
N LEU A 157 1.35 7.11 -2.56
CA LEU A 157 0.13 7.90 -2.36
C LEU A 157 0.07 9.18 -3.22
N ASN A 158 1.00 9.36 -4.17
CA ASN A 158 1.11 10.59 -4.97
C ASN A 158 -0.03 10.68 -5.99
N PRO A 159 -0.81 11.79 -5.99
CA PRO A 159 -2.00 11.95 -6.83
C PRO A 159 -1.72 11.86 -8.35
N LYS A 160 -0.48 12.10 -8.81
CA LYS A 160 -0.10 11.96 -10.23
C LYS A 160 0.02 10.50 -10.71
N LYS A 161 0.12 9.53 -9.80
CA LYS A 161 0.07 8.08 -10.08
C LYS A 161 -1.18 7.41 -9.48
N ALA A 162 -1.95 8.12 -8.64
CA ALA A 162 -3.16 7.61 -7.98
C ALA A 162 -4.40 7.53 -8.89
N ALA A 163 -4.37 8.14 -10.08
CA ALA A 163 -5.47 8.01 -11.04
C ALA A 163 -5.60 6.57 -11.60
N ASP A 164 -4.50 5.82 -11.64
CA ASP A 164 -4.44 4.46 -12.20
C ASP A 164 -4.11 3.38 -11.14
N ALA A 165 -3.65 3.76 -9.94
CA ALA A 165 -3.27 2.84 -8.88
C ALA A 165 -4.23 2.94 -7.70
N ASP A 166 -5.08 1.92 -7.57
CA ASP A 166 -5.80 1.55 -6.35
C ASP A 166 -4.85 1.71 -5.15
N SER A 167 -5.02 2.78 -4.35
CA SER A 167 -3.96 3.21 -3.45
C SER A 167 -3.74 2.15 -2.38
N THR A 168 -2.54 1.61 -2.37
CA THR A 168 -2.19 0.37 -1.68
C THR A 168 -2.00 0.61 -0.19
N VAL A 169 -1.71 1.83 0.25
CA VAL A 169 -1.58 2.14 1.66
C VAL A 169 -2.97 2.25 2.31
N LYS A 170 -3.24 1.38 3.27
CA LYS A 170 -4.50 1.32 4.03
C LYS A 170 -4.43 2.03 5.38
N GLY A 171 -3.24 2.34 5.86
CA GLY A 171 -3.07 3.02 7.14
C GLY A 171 -1.62 3.41 7.42
N ILE A 172 -1.46 4.33 8.36
CA ILE A 172 -0.15 4.82 8.81
C ILE A 172 -0.04 4.62 10.31
N VAL A 173 1.07 4.03 10.77
CA VAL A 173 1.40 3.91 12.18
C VAL A 173 2.54 4.86 12.51
N PHE A 174 2.23 5.95 13.19
CA PHE A 174 3.18 6.91 13.71
C PHE A 174 3.64 6.48 15.12
N MET A 175 4.81 5.83 15.19
CA MET A 175 5.39 5.39 16.45
C MET A 175 6.12 6.52 17.16
N VAL A 176 5.85 6.69 18.46
CA VAL A 176 6.52 7.66 19.33
C VAL A 176 7.12 6.96 20.54
N ASP A 177 8.21 7.52 21.06
CA ASP A 177 8.78 7.09 22.34
C ASP A 177 8.01 7.77 23.48
N GLY A 178 7.13 7.04 24.15
CA GLY A 178 6.30 7.59 25.23
C GLY A 178 7.10 7.95 26.49
N ALA A 179 8.30 7.42 26.68
CA ALA A 179 9.16 7.72 27.82
C ALA A 179 9.96 9.02 27.62
N ALA A 180 10.36 9.30 26.38
CA ALA A 180 11.11 10.51 26.04
C ALA A 180 10.22 11.69 25.62
N LEU A 181 8.94 11.46 25.31
CA LEU A 181 8.04 12.50 24.80
C LEU A 181 7.78 13.66 25.77
N GLY A 182 8.02 13.46 27.07
CA GLY A 182 7.91 14.54 28.06
C GLY A 182 8.97 15.63 27.89
N GLU A 183 10.08 15.34 27.20
CA GLU A 183 11.17 16.27 26.98
C GLU A 183 10.87 17.18 25.76
N PRO A 184 10.94 18.52 25.90
CA PRO A 184 10.67 19.45 24.79
C PRO A 184 11.54 19.22 23.55
N ASP A 185 12.79 18.78 23.76
CA ASP A 185 13.77 18.48 22.71
C ASP A 185 13.36 17.28 21.84
N VAL A 186 12.56 16.36 22.39
CA VAL A 186 12.01 15.21 21.66
C VAL A 186 10.60 15.51 21.15
N LEU A 187 9.78 16.18 21.95
CA LEU A 187 8.40 16.55 21.62
C LEU A 187 8.34 17.44 20.37
N SER A 188 9.13 18.52 20.33
CA SER A 188 9.09 19.51 19.25
C SER A 188 9.39 18.89 17.87
N PRO A 189 10.53 18.20 17.64
CA PRO A 189 10.81 17.59 16.33
C PRO A 189 9.89 16.40 16.01
N THR A 190 9.32 15.73 17.01
CA THR A 190 8.34 14.66 16.80
C THR A 190 7.01 15.23 16.33
N ALA A 191 6.53 16.31 16.96
CA ALA A 191 5.32 17.01 16.58
C ALA A 191 5.47 17.70 15.22
N GLU A 192 6.63 18.27 14.90
CA GLU A 192 6.92 18.80 13.56
C GLU A 192 6.84 17.70 12.49
N TYR A 193 7.40 16.52 12.76
CA TYR A 193 7.28 15.41 11.83
C TYR A 193 5.82 14.97 11.65
N LEU A 194 5.07 14.85 12.74
CA LEU A 194 3.65 14.52 12.67
C LEU A 194 2.85 15.59 11.91
N TYR A 195 3.16 16.87 12.11
CA TYR A 195 2.54 17.99 11.39
C TYR A 195 2.71 17.85 9.88
N GLU A 196 3.93 17.55 9.41
CA GLU A 196 4.22 17.35 7.99
C GLU A 196 3.41 16.20 7.38
N ILE A 197 3.27 15.10 8.12
CA ILE A 197 2.50 13.92 7.68
C ILE A 197 1.01 14.24 7.59
N LEU A 198 0.44 14.84 8.63
CA LEU A 198 -0.99 15.20 8.64
C LEU A 198 -1.31 16.23 7.56
N MET A 199 -0.40 17.18 7.31
CA MET A 199 -0.52 18.14 6.21
C MET A 199 -0.49 17.44 4.85
N LEU A 200 0.40 16.46 4.66
CA LEU A 200 0.47 15.67 3.42
C LEU A 200 -0.84 14.91 3.18
N LEU A 201 -1.42 14.30 4.23
CA LEU A 201 -2.71 13.61 4.14
C LEU A 201 -3.87 14.56 3.85
N GLN A 202 -3.90 15.73 4.51
CA GLN A 202 -4.92 16.75 4.27
C GLN A 202 -4.87 17.25 2.82
N ARG A 203 -3.67 17.56 2.31
CA ARG A 203 -3.47 17.96 0.91
C ARG A 203 -3.86 16.86 -0.06
N ARG A 204 -3.60 15.59 0.27
CA ARG A 204 -4.05 14.45 -0.54
C ARG A 204 -5.59 14.41 -0.60
N ALA A 205 -6.27 14.53 0.53
CA ALA A 205 -7.73 14.58 0.59
C ALA A 205 -8.30 15.75 -0.21
N ALA A 206 -7.70 16.95 -0.08
CA ALA A 206 -8.11 18.16 -0.80
C ALA A 206 -7.77 18.16 -2.30
N SER A 207 -6.74 17.42 -2.72
CA SER A 207 -6.26 17.39 -4.12
C SER A 207 -7.23 16.74 -5.12
N SER A 208 -8.33 16.14 -4.64
CA SER A 208 -9.31 15.47 -5.50
C SER A 208 -10.13 16.45 -6.32
N LYS A 209 -9.75 16.65 -7.57
CA LYS A 209 -10.56 17.36 -8.58
C LYS A 209 -11.59 16.46 -9.27
N SER A 210 -11.65 15.18 -8.88
CA SER A 210 -12.55 14.16 -9.45
C SER A 210 -13.75 13.92 -8.54
N SER A 211 -14.86 13.45 -9.11
CA SER A 211 -16.10 13.12 -8.38
C SER A 211 -15.95 11.98 -7.37
N ARG A 212 -14.84 11.21 -7.43
CA ARG A 212 -14.47 10.19 -6.44
C ARG A 212 -13.25 10.68 -5.64
N PRO A 213 -13.41 11.00 -4.34
CA PRO A 213 -12.28 11.34 -3.48
C PRO A 213 -11.33 10.14 -3.31
N PRO A 214 -10.02 10.38 -3.05
CA PRO A 214 -9.08 9.32 -2.72
C PRO A 214 -9.53 8.62 -1.43
N PRO A 215 -9.23 7.32 -1.27
CA PRO A 215 -9.63 6.59 -0.07
C PRO A 215 -8.95 7.17 1.18
N ALA A 216 -9.70 7.22 2.27
CA ALA A 216 -9.25 7.66 3.58
C ALA A 216 -8.05 6.84 4.08
N ILE A 217 -7.08 7.51 4.71
CA ILE A 217 -5.93 6.87 5.33
C ILE A 217 -5.93 7.21 6.82
N PRO A 218 -6.34 6.27 7.69
CA PRO A 218 -6.30 6.46 9.12
C PRO A 218 -4.86 6.43 9.65
N VAL A 219 -4.63 7.15 10.74
CA VAL A 219 -3.35 7.31 11.41
C VAL A 219 -3.42 6.79 12.84
N LEU A 220 -2.60 5.81 13.17
CA LEU A 220 -2.39 5.34 14.53
C LEU A 220 -1.16 6.01 15.12
N ILE A 221 -1.31 6.77 16.19
CA ILE A 221 -0.19 7.21 17.02
C ILE A 221 0.07 6.12 18.06
N ALA A 222 1.11 5.33 17.81
CA ALA A 222 1.53 4.23 18.68
C ALA A 222 2.54 4.75 19.71
N ALA A 223 2.08 4.99 20.94
CA ALA A 223 2.94 5.41 22.04
C ALA A 223 3.69 4.20 22.60
N ASN A 224 4.94 4.02 22.17
CA ASN A 224 5.79 2.90 22.51
C ASN A 224 6.53 3.14 23.85
N LYS A 225 7.17 2.07 24.34
CA LYS A 225 7.98 2.03 25.57
C LYS A 225 7.19 2.22 26.86
N MET A 226 5.92 1.79 26.87
CA MET A 226 5.05 1.82 28.06
C MET A 226 5.53 0.89 29.20
N ASP A 227 6.55 0.07 28.97
CA ASP A 227 7.26 -0.72 29.98
C ASP A 227 8.14 0.15 30.89
N LEU A 228 8.54 1.35 30.44
CA LEU A 228 9.34 2.27 31.23
C LEU A 228 8.49 3.08 32.20
N PHE A 229 8.96 3.27 33.43
CA PHE A 229 8.25 4.04 34.46
C PHE A 229 8.04 5.52 34.08
N THR A 230 8.92 6.07 33.24
CA THR A 230 8.82 7.45 32.72
C THR A 230 7.85 7.58 31.54
N ALA A 231 7.22 6.49 31.10
CA ALA A 231 6.31 6.51 29.97
C ALA A 231 5.03 7.29 30.27
N LEU A 232 4.74 8.26 29.40
CA LEU A 232 3.51 9.02 29.46
C LEU A 232 2.32 8.19 28.97
N PRO A 233 1.20 8.13 29.72
CA PRO A 233 -0.01 7.47 29.25
C PRO A 233 -0.49 8.03 27.92
N ALA A 234 -1.14 7.20 27.10
CA ALA A 234 -1.62 7.58 25.76
C ALA A 234 -2.48 8.86 25.74
N ALA A 235 -3.28 9.10 26.79
CA ALA A 235 -4.08 10.31 26.91
C ALA A 235 -3.22 11.58 27.09
N MET A 236 -2.11 11.49 27.83
CA MET A 236 -1.16 12.60 27.99
C MET A 236 -0.35 12.82 26.72
N VAL A 237 0.10 11.75 26.07
CA VAL A 237 0.76 11.81 24.75
C VAL A 237 -0.12 12.56 23.75
N LYS A 238 -1.41 12.21 23.70
CA LYS A 238 -2.39 12.89 22.86
C LYS A 238 -2.47 14.38 23.16
N ALA A 239 -2.67 14.75 24.43
CA ALA A 239 -2.83 16.15 24.85
C ALA A 239 -1.58 17.00 24.57
N GLN A 240 -0.38 16.43 24.79
CA GLN A 240 0.89 17.11 24.51
C GLN A 240 1.09 17.33 23.01
N LEU A 241 0.84 16.31 22.18
CA LEU A 241 0.92 16.44 20.73
C LEU A 241 -0.10 17.44 20.19
N GLU A 242 -1.34 17.43 20.66
CA GLU A 242 -2.38 18.40 20.26
C GLU A 242 -1.96 19.84 20.60
N THR A 243 -1.41 20.06 21.80
CA THR A 243 -0.92 21.37 22.25
C THR A 243 0.24 21.84 21.39
N GLU A 244 1.21 20.97 21.12
CA GLU A 244 2.40 21.31 20.36
C GLU A 244 2.11 21.52 18.86
N LEU A 245 1.24 20.71 18.27
CA LEU A 245 0.75 20.92 16.90
C LEU A 245 0.01 22.26 16.79
N GLY A 246 -0.79 22.64 17.80
CA GLY A 246 -1.42 23.95 17.87
C GLY A 246 -0.40 25.09 17.93
N ARG A 247 0.70 24.92 18.67
CA ARG A 247 1.81 25.88 18.74
C ARG A 247 2.51 26.01 17.38
N ILE A 248 2.83 24.89 16.72
CA ILE A 248 3.46 24.87 15.39
C ILE A 248 2.55 25.54 14.36
N ARG A 249 1.25 25.23 14.38
CA ARG A 249 0.24 25.84 13.51
C ARG A 249 0.21 27.36 13.67
N ALA A 250 0.14 27.86 14.91
CA ALA A 250 0.14 29.29 15.19
C ALA A 250 1.47 29.98 14.84
N SER A 251 2.59 29.27 14.95
CA SER A 251 3.91 29.77 14.54
C SER A 251 3.99 29.93 13.02
N ARG A 252 3.56 28.92 12.26
CA ARG A 252 3.60 28.94 10.79
C ARG A 252 2.61 29.94 10.19
N SER A 253 1.43 30.11 10.78
CA SER A 253 0.46 31.12 10.30
C SER A 253 0.97 32.56 10.50
N LYS A 254 1.67 32.84 11.60
CA LYS A 254 2.31 34.15 11.84
C LYS A 254 3.47 34.43 10.87
N GLY A 255 4.33 33.44 10.63
CA GLY A 255 5.46 33.60 9.69
C GLY A 255 5.00 33.87 8.25
N LEU A 256 3.85 33.34 7.85
CA LEU A 256 3.27 33.60 6.54
C LEU A 256 2.69 35.03 6.42
N MET A 257 2.06 35.54 7.49
CA MET A 257 1.54 36.91 7.50
C MET A 257 2.65 37.97 7.42
N ASP A 258 3.82 37.70 8.02
CA ASP A 258 4.97 38.61 8.02
C ASP A 258 5.69 38.65 6.65
N THR A 259 5.57 37.59 5.85
CA THR A 259 6.20 37.48 4.51
C THR A 259 5.24 37.78 3.35
N GLY A 260 3.94 37.93 3.63
CA GLY A 260 2.88 38.15 2.63
C GLY A 260 2.70 39.58 2.12
N ALA A 261 3.53 40.54 2.53
CA ALA A 261 3.39 41.94 2.11
C ALA A 261 3.94 42.25 0.69
N ASP A 262 4.61 41.31 0.01
CA ASP A 262 5.31 41.57 -1.26
C ASP A 262 5.03 40.61 -2.43
N ASN A 263 4.07 39.67 -2.32
CA ASN A 263 3.73 38.78 -3.44
C ASN A 263 2.28 38.98 -3.91
N VAL A 264 2.13 39.89 -4.89
CA VAL A 264 0.93 40.03 -5.71
C VAL A 264 0.87 38.86 -6.70
N GLY A 265 -0.13 37.98 -6.54
CA GLY A 265 -0.69 37.23 -7.67
C GLY A 265 -0.51 35.70 -7.67
N VAL A 266 -1.06 34.98 -6.69
CA VAL A 266 -1.58 33.61 -6.90
C VAL A 266 -2.84 33.43 -6.04
N VAL A 267 -4.00 33.81 -6.60
CA VAL A 267 -5.31 33.54 -5.98
C VAL A 267 -5.64 32.07 -6.23
N GLY A 268 -5.23 31.20 -5.31
CA GLY A 268 -5.50 29.75 -5.38
C GLY A 268 -4.86 28.86 -4.32
N GLU A 269 -3.85 29.34 -3.56
CA GLU A 269 -3.05 28.50 -2.67
C GLU A 269 -3.25 28.78 -1.16
N GLU A 270 -4.18 29.65 -0.77
CA GLU A 270 -4.39 29.98 0.65
C GLU A 270 -5.08 28.87 1.45
N GLN A 271 -5.75 27.92 0.79
CA GLN A 271 -6.49 26.85 1.45
C GLN A 271 -5.59 25.71 1.99
N ASP A 272 -4.34 25.62 1.53
CA ASP A 272 -3.42 24.51 1.81
C ASP A 272 -2.36 24.81 2.88
N SER A 273 -2.37 26.01 3.47
CA SER A 273 -1.25 26.49 4.28
C SER A 273 -1.30 26.09 5.77
N TRP A 274 -2.42 25.54 6.24
CA TRP A 274 -2.65 25.32 7.66
C TRP A 274 -3.35 24.00 7.99
N LEU A 275 -3.05 23.45 9.16
CA LEU A 275 -3.52 22.14 9.60
C LEU A 275 -4.85 22.22 10.37
N GLY A 276 -5.82 21.40 9.98
CA GLY A 276 -7.10 21.23 10.66
C GLY A 276 -8.25 22.07 10.10
N ALA A 277 -9.36 22.08 10.84
CA ALA A 277 -10.66 22.61 10.40
C ALA A 277 -10.61 24.10 10.01
N TYR A 278 -11.36 24.46 8.96
CA TYR A 278 -11.41 25.84 8.46
C TYR A 278 -11.93 26.82 9.53
N GLY A 279 -11.38 28.04 9.61
CA GLY A 279 -11.76 29.06 10.60
C GLY A 279 -11.29 28.84 12.07
N SER A 280 -10.77 27.66 12.44
CA SER A 280 -10.26 27.32 13.77
C SER A 280 -8.89 27.93 14.18
N ASN A 281 -8.38 28.97 13.50
CA ASN A 281 -7.02 29.51 13.73
C ASN A 281 -6.77 29.96 15.18
N ASN A 282 -7.81 30.46 15.85
CA ASN A 282 -7.75 30.91 17.24
C ASN A 282 -8.20 29.84 18.25
N GLU A 283 -8.62 28.67 17.77
CA GLU A 283 -9.04 27.56 18.63
C GLU A 283 -7.85 26.62 18.92
N LYS A 284 -7.94 25.84 20.00
CA LYS A 284 -6.96 24.79 20.28
C LYS A 284 -7.10 23.68 19.24
N PHE A 285 -5.99 23.29 18.63
CA PHE A 285 -5.97 22.14 17.73
C PHE A 285 -6.34 20.87 18.49
N THR A 286 -7.20 20.05 17.89
CA THR A 286 -7.60 18.73 18.43
C THR A 286 -7.64 17.75 17.27
N PHE A 287 -7.19 16.52 17.48
CA PHE A 287 -7.18 15.50 16.41
C PHE A 287 -8.56 15.22 15.79
N LYS A 288 -9.64 15.50 16.53
CA LYS A 288 -11.02 15.42 16.02
C LYS A 288 -11.27 16.32 14.80
N GLN A 289 -10.56 17.45 14.69
CA GLN A 289 -10.66 18.34 13.53
C GLN A 289 -10.16 17.67 12.24
N MET A 290 -9.32 16.63 12.33
CA MET A 290 -8.84 15.88 11.16
C MET A 290 -9.92 14.99 10.53
N LEU A 291 -10.99 14.68 11.27
CA LEU A 291 -12.12 13.91 10.74
C LEU A 291 -12.87 14.65 9.64
N GLU A 292 -12.78 15.99 9.57
CA GLU A 292 -13.35 16.79 8.47
C GLU A 292 -12.71 16.43 7.12
N PHE A 293 -11.49 15.91 7.14
CA PHE A 293 -10.74 15.47 5.96
C PHE A 293 -10.72 13.95 5.81
N ASP A 294 -11.63 13.22 6.48
CA ASP A 294 -11.67 11.76 6.56
C ASP A 294 -10.38 11.12 7.11
N ILE A 295 -9.64 11.85 7.95
CA ILE A 295 -8.41 11.36 8.60
C ILE A 295 -8.75 11.00 10.05
N GLU A 296 -9.00 9.72 10.30
CA GLU A 296 -9.14 9.19 11.66
C GLU A 296 -7.76 9.12 12.34
N VAL A 297 -7.61 9.79 13.48
CA VAL A 297 -6.38 9.73 14.29
C VAL A 297 -6.68 9.13 15.66
N GLU A 298 -6.07 7.99 15.95
CA GLU A 298 -6.20 7.28 17.23
C GLU A 298 -4.86 7.21 17.96
N VAL A 299 -4.86 7.34 19.29
CA VAL A 299 -3.63 7.24 20.11
C VAL A 299 -3.73 6.03 21.02
N ILE A 300 -2.82 5.06 20.83
CA ILE A 300 -2.81 3.81 21.58
C ILE A 300 -1.44 3.59 22.19
N GLY A 301 -1.39 3.39 23.51
CA GLY A 301 -0.18 3.01 24.25
C GLY A 301 0.10 1.52 24.15
N GLY A 302 1.39 1.17 24.07
CA GLY A 302 1.88 -0.20 24.05
C GLY A 302 3.39 -0.26 24.21
N ASN A 303 3.93 -1.47 24.23
CA ASN A 303 5.37 -1.69 24.34
C ASN A 303 5.77 -2.88 23.46
N VAL A 304 6.89 -2.71 22.76
CA VAL A 304 7.50 -3.77 21.94
C VAL A 304 8.29 -4.76 22.82
N ILE A 305 8.92 -4.26 23.88
CA ILE A 305 9.79 -5.02 24.78
C ILE A 305 9.29 -4.81 26.20
N GLY A 306 9.60 -5.75 27.10
CA GLY A 306 9.30 -5.61 28.53
C GLY A 306 7.86 -5.98 28.89
N ASP A 307 7.54 -5.78 30.16
CA ASP A 307 6.20 -6.03 30.70
C ASP A 307 5.33 -4.78 30.55
N GLY A 308 4.10 -4.95 30.07
CA GLY A 308 3.21 -3.83 29.76
C GLY A 308 2.02 -4.19 28.87
N PRO A 309 1.33 -3.19 28.27
CA PRO A 309 0.15 -3.40 27.44
C PRO A 309 0.39 -4.24 26.16
N GLY A 310 1.65 -4.43 25.77
CA GLY A 310 2.08 -5.18 24.59
C GLY A 310 1.69 -4.52 23.27
N VAL A 311 1.78 -5.30 22.19
CA VAL A 311 1.52 -4.84 20.82
C VAL A 311 0.17 -5.27 20.24
N ASN A 312 -0.61 -6.08 20.97
CA ASN A 312 -1.82 -6.71 20.45
C ASN A 312 -2.90 -5.69 20.03
N LYS A 313 -2.99 -4.55 20.72
CA LYS A 313 -3.92 -3.48 20.36
C LYS A 313 -3.54 -2.82 19.03
N TRP A 314 -2.24 -2.56 18.82
CA TRP A 314 -1.74 -2.03 17.55
C TRP A 314 -1.97 -3.03 16.41
N TRP A 315 -1.72 -4.31 16.65
CA TRP A 315 -2.00 -5.37 15.69
C TRP A 315 -3.48 -5.43 15.31
N SER A 316 -4.37 -5.45 16.30
CA SER A 316 -5.82 -5.47 16.07
C SER A 316 -6.28 -4.23 15.29
N TRP A 317 -5.70 -3.07 15.60
CA TRP A 317 -5.97 -1.83 14.87
C TRP A 317 -5.60 -1.97 13.39
N MET A 318 -4.41 -2.48 13.10
CA MET A 318 -3.91 -2.68 11.73
C MET A 318 -4.77 -3.66 10.94
N VAL A 319 -5.08 -4.83 11.52
CA VAL A 319 -5.87 -5.88 10.84
C VAL A 319 -7.28 -5.41 10.51
N ASN A 320 -7.91 -4.61 11.37
CA ASN A 320 -9.26 -4.10 11.11
C ASN A 320 -9.33 -3.07 9.95
N ARG A 321 -8.19 -2.56 9.48
CA ARG A 321 -8.10 -1.56 8.39
C ARG A 321 -7.71 -2.15 7.02
N ILE A 322 -7.42 -3.45 6.97
CA ILE A 322 -6.98 -4.16 5.76
C ILE A 322 -8.14 -4.94 5.17
#